data_AF-A0A7C4M943-F1
#
_entry.id   AF-A0A7C4M943-F1
#
_cell.length_a   1.000
_cell.length_b   1.000
_cell.length_c   1.000
_cell.angle_alpha   90.00
_cell.angle_beta   90.00
_cell.angle_gamma   90.00
#
_symmetry.space_group_name_H-M   'P 1'
#
loop_
_entity.id
_entity.type
_entity.pdbx_description
1 polymer ?
#
loop_
_entity_poly.entity_id
_entity_poly.type
_entity_poly.pdbx_seq_one_letter_code
_entity_poly.pdbx_strand_id
1 'polypeptide(L)'
;MPRDKDEEILQVLREIKSLLEPKPAPPPPPKGLWNEFMDFISKYKVLGMAVAFIMGVYLGGLVQALVKDLLMPWIGLVLPGLGNLATFKIAIPPTALDAQGNPIDPNWKGQLFGIGDFLVALITFIIVAFVIFLIVKLTKKWGVE
;
A
#
# COMPACT_ATOMS: atom_id res chain seq x y z
N MET A 1 70.70 -15.66 -2.30
CA MET A 1 69.51 -15.47 -3.14
C MET A 1 68.99 -14.06 -2.91
N PRO A 2 69.26 -13.10 -3.83
CA PRO A 2 68.84 -11.71 -3.70
C PRO A 2 67.50 -11.36 -4.39
N ARG A 3 66.92 -12.27 -5.20
CA ARG A 3 65.73 -12.00 -6.03
C ARG A 3 64.42 -11.85 -5.25
N ASP A 4 64.26 -12.52 -4.10
CA ASP A 4 63.01 -12.47 -3.32
C ASP A 4 62.73 -11.08 -2.74
N LYS A 5 63.78 -10.34 -2.33
CA LYS A 5 63.64 -8.99 -1.77
C LYS A 5 63.19 -7.96 -2.81
N ASP A 6 63.63 -8.13 -4.05
CA ASP A 6 63.26 -7.23 -5.15
C ASP A 6 61.77 -7.39 -5.50
N GLU A 7 61.24 -8.62 -5.48
CA GLU A 7 59.82 -8.89 -5.70
C GLU A 7 58.94 -8.33 -4.57
N GLU A 8 59.41 -8.44 -3.33
CA GLU A 8 58.76 -7.87 -2.15
C GLU A 8 58.72 -6.33 -2.22
N ILE A 9 59.83 -5.70 -2.62
CA ILE A 9 59.91 -4.25 -2.85
C ILE A 9 58.95 -3.81 -3.96
N LEU A 10 58.86 -4.55 -5.07
CA LEU A 10 57.95 -4.23 -6.17
C LEU A 10 56.47 -4.37 -5.79
N GLN A 11 56.13 -5.31 -4.92
CA GLN A 11 54.77 -5.42 -4.36
C GLN A 11 54.43 -4.21 -3.49
N VAL A 12 55.33 -3.81 -2.60
CA VAL A 12 55.15 -2.62 -1.74
C VAL A 12 55.02 -1.35 -2.58
N LEU A 13 55.81 -1.21 -3.64
CA LEU A 13 55.71 -0.07 -4.55
C LEU A 13 54.38 -0.06 -5.32
N ARG A 14 53.85 -1.23 -5.69
CA ARG A 14 52.53 -1.35 -6.34
C ARG A 14 51.39 -1.04 -5.36
N GLU A 15 51.51 -1.46 -4.11
CA GLU A 15 50.57 -1.14 -3.03
C GLU A 15 50.58 0.36 -2.71
N ILE A 16 51.75 0.97 -2.55
CA ILE A 16 51.91 2.43 -2.39
C ILE A 16 51.32 3.17 -3.60
N LYS A 17 51.58 2.73 -4.83
CA LYS A 17 50.98 3.33 -6.03
C LYS A 17 49.45 3.24 -6.01
N SER A 18 48.89 2.13 -5.54
CA SER A 18 47.43 1.96 -5.43
C SER A 18 46.79 2.80 -4.31
N LEU A 19 47.52 3.06 -3.22
CA LEU A 19 47.09 3.94 -2.12
C LEU A 19 47.27 5.43 -2.45
N LEU A 20 48.21 5.74 -3.35
CA LEU A 20 48.49 7.09 -3.82
C LEU A 20 47.71 7.49 -5.07
N GLU A 21 47.21 6.52 -5.85
CA GLU A 21 46.16 6.78 -6.83
C GLU A 21 44.89 7.15 -6.04
N PRO A 22 44.50 8.44 -5.98
CA PRO A 22 43.33 8.84 -5.22
C PRO A 22 42.15 8.08 -5.80
N LYS A 23 41.36 7.39 -4.95
CA LYS A 23 40.10 6.74 -5.33
C LYS A 23 39.40 7.64 -6.35
N PRO A 24 39.10 7.14 -7.57
CA PRO A 24 38.63 7.97 -8.67
C PRO A 24 37.56 8.92 -8.16
N ALA A 25 37.79 10.22 -8.35
CA ALA A 25 37.00 11.27 -7.74
C ALA A 25 35.50 10.95 -7.97
N PRO A 26 34.65 11.06 -6.94
CA PRO A 26 33.22 10.83 -7.10
C PRO A 26 32.74 11.60 -8.33
N PRO A 27 31.92 10.99 -9.21
CA PRO A 27 31.38 11.70 -10.37
C PRO A 27 30.80 13.04 -9.88
N PRO A 28 31.05 14.14 -10.61
CA PRO A 28 30.62 15.46 -10.18
C PRO A 28 29.12 15.43 -9.90
N PRO A 29 28.66 16.07 -8.81
CA PRO A 29 27.25 16.05 -8.46
C PRO A 29 26.42 16.55 -9.64
N PRO A 30 25.28 15.90 -9.93
CA PRO A 30 24.41 16.31 -11.03
C PRO A 30 24.08 17.80 -10.88
N LYS A 31 24.30 18.57 -11.96
CA LYS A 31 24.03 20.01 -11.93
C LYS A 31 22.53 20.27 -12.10
N GLY A 32 21.93 20.95 -11.14
CA GLY A 32 20.56 21.44 -11.19
C GLY A 32 19.55 20.50 -10.54
N LEU A 33 18.50 21.11 -9.97
CA LEU A 33 17.48 20.45 -9.15
C LEU A 33 16.83 19.23 -9.82
N TRP A 34 16.62 19.28 -11.14
CA TRP A 34 16.03 18.16 -11.89
C TRP A 34 16.95 16.93 -11.94
N ASN A 35 18.24 17.15 -12.16
CA ASN A 35 19.21 16.05 -12.23
C ASN A 35 19.48 15.48 -10.84
N GLU A 36 19.51 16.33 -9.80
CA GLU A 36 19.58 15.89 -8.40
C GLU A 36 18.34 15.07 -7.99
N PHE A 37 17.16 15.48 -8.45
CA PHE A 37 15.92 14.75 -8.20
C PHE A 37 15.88 13.38 -8.90
N MET A 38 16.30 13.31 -10.17
CA MET A 38 16.39 12.03 -10.89
C MET A 38 17.45 11.10 -10.31
N ASP A 39 18.59 11.67 -9.87
CA ASP A 39 19.65 10.91 -9.19
C ASP A 39 19.16 10.39 -7.83
N PHE A 40 18.39 11.20 -7.09
CA PHE A 40 17.71 10.77 -5.86
C PHE A 40 16.74 9.61 -6.11
N ILE A 41 15.80 9.75 -7.06
CA ILE A 41 14.83 8.68 -7.35
C ILE A 41 15.53 7.38 -7.73
N SER A 42 16.60 7.48 -8.53
CA SER A 42 17.37 6.32 -8.99
C SER A 42 18.17 5.68 -7.86
N LYS A 43 18.84 6.48 -7.03
CA LYS A 43 19.68 6.01 -5.92
C LYS A 43 18.87 5.35 -4.81
N TYR A 44 17.68 5.89 -4.52
CA TYR A 44 16.80 5.37 -3.47
C TYR A 44 15.73 4.39 -3.98
N LYS A 45 15.74 4.03 -5.28
CA LYS A 45 14.78 3.10 -5.91
C LYS A 45 13.30 3.45 -5.64
N VAL A 46 13.00 4.74 -5.44
CA VAL A 46 11.68 5.22 -5.01
C VAL A 46 10.61 4.93 -6.06
N LEU A 47 10.99 4.89 -7.34
CA LEU A 47 10.08 4.65 -8.46
C LEU A 47 9.35 3.31 -8.33
N GLY A 48 10.04 2.23 -7.95
CA GLY A 48 9.43 0.91 -7.79
C GLY A 48 8.43 0.87 -6.63
N MET A 49 8.75 1.53 -5.51
CA MET A 49 7.85 1.67 -4.37
C MET A 49 6.61 2.49 -4.72
N ALA A 50 6.79 3.60 -5.46
CA ALA A 50 5.69 4.45 -5.89
C ALA A 50 4.71 3.69 -6.80
N VAL A 51 5.22 2.92 -7.77
CA VAL A 51 4.38 2.10 -8.66
C VAL A 51 3.62 1.03 -7.87
N ALA A 52 4.29 0.33 -6.96
CA ALA A 52 3.66 -0.68 -6.11
C ALA A 52 2.54 -0.10 -5.25
N PHE A 53 2.77 1.09 -4.67
CA PHE A 53 1.76 1.78 -3.85
C PHE A 53 0.55 2.21 -4.66
N ILE A 54 0.77 2.87 -5.81
CA ILE A 54 -0.31 3.31 -6.70
C ILE A 54 -1.13 2.11 -7.18
N MET A 55 -0.47 1.06 -7.66
CA MET A 55 -1.17 -0.17 -8.08
C MET A 55 -1.94 -0.80 -6.91
N GLY A 56 -1.37 -0.82 -5.70
CA GLY A 56 -2.04 -1.33 -4.51
C GLY A 56 -3.33 -0.58 -4.18
N VAL A 57 -3.30 0.76 -4.25
CA VAL A 57 -4.48 1.61 -4.01
C VAL A 57 -5.59 1.34 -5.04
N TYR A 58 -5.25 1.34 -6.32
CA TYR A 58 -6.23 1.11 -7.39
C TYR A 58 -6.78 -0.32 -7.39
N LEU A 59 -5.94 -1.33 -7.15
CA LEU A 59 -6.37 -2.72 -7.04
C LEU A 59 -7.30 -2.91 -5.82
N GLY A 60 -6.98 -2.29 -4.69
CA GLY A 60 -7.85 -2.26 -3.51
C GLY A 60 -9.23 -1.65 -3.83
N GLY A 61 -9.25 -0.52 -4.55
CA GLY A 61 -10.48 0.11 -5.02
C GLY A 61 -11.29 -0.78 -5.97
N LEU A 62 -10.65 -1.48 -6.90
CA LEU A 62 -11.32 -2.41 -7.82
C LEU A 62 -11.98 -3.57 -7.07
N VAL A 63 -11.27 -4.15 -6.09
CA VAL A 63 -11.83 -5.23 -5.25
C VAL A 63 -12.99 -4.69 -4.39
N GLN A 64 -12.85 -3.50 -3.81
CA GLN A 64 -13.94 -2.86 -3.06
C GLN A 64 -15.18 -2.63 -3.93
N ALA A 65 -15.03 -2.13 -5.16
CA ALA A 65 -16.14 -1.96 -6.09
C ALA A 65 -16.81 -3.29 -6.45
N LEU A 66 -16.03 -4.36 -6.70
CA LEU A 66 -16.57 -5.69 -6.93
C LEU A 66 -17.41 -6.18 -5.74
N VAL A 67 -16.94 -5.95 -4.51
CA VAL A 67 -17.68 -6.37 -3.31
C VAL A 67 -18.90 -5.49 -3.09
N LYS A 68 -18.74 -4.16 -3.15
CA LYS A 68 -19.78 -3.19 -2.82
C LYS A 68 -20.88 -3.12 -3.88
N ASP A 69 -20.50 -3.14 -5.15
CA ASP A 69 -21.42 -2.85 -6.25
C ASP A 69 -21.95 -4.14 -6.89
N LEU A 70 -21.21 -5.26 -6.79
CA LEU A 70 -21.68 -6.57 -7.27
C LEU A 70 -22.11 -7.48 -6.11
N LEU A 71 -21.24 -7.80 -5.15
CA LEU A 71 -21.58 -8.83 -4.15
C LEU A 71 -22.63 -8.38 -3.13
N MET A 72 -22.57 -7.15 -2.61
CA MET A 72 -23.51 -6.69 -1.58
C MET A 72 -24.96 -6.65 -2.06
N PRO A 73 -25.30 -6.17 -3.28
CA PRO A 73 -26.66 -6.29 -3.80
C PRO A 73 -27.15 -7.73 -3.87
N TRP A 74 -26.29 -8.66 -4.32
CA TRP A 74 -26.61 -10.08 -4.37
C TRP A 74 -26.83 -10.69 -2.99
N ILE A 75 -26.00 -10.35 -2.01
CA ILE A 75 -26.14 -10.81 -0.61
C ILE A 75 -27.41 -10.21 0.01
N GLY A 76 -27.72 -8.95 -0.26
CA GLY A 76 -28.91 -8.27 0.23
C GLY A 76 -30.21 -8.85 -0.31
N LEU A 77 -30.21 -9.39 -1.53
CA LEU A 77 -31.35 -10.12 -2.10
C LEU A 77 -31.58 -11.50 -1.45
N VAL A 78 -30.50 -12.21 -1.10
CA VAL A 78 -30.58 -13.57 -0.56
C VAL A 78 -30.82 -13.59 0.95
N LEU A 79 -30.35 -12.58 1.69
CA LEU A 79 -30.52 -12.45 3.13
C LEU A 79 -31.37 -11.21 3.46
N PRO A 80 -32.71 -11.30 3.36
CA PRO A 80 -33.60 -10.19 3.72
C PRO A 80 -33.45 -9.87 5.21
N GLY A 81 -32.76 -8.77 5.51
CA GLY A 81 -32.39 -8.35 6.87
C GLY A 81 -30.98 -7.77 6.98
N LEU A 82 -30.03 -8.22 6.13
CA LEU A 82 -28.70 -7.61 6.06
C LEU A 82 -28.68 -6.26 5.32
N GLY A 83 -29.66 -6.02 4.43
CA GLY A 83 -29.78 -4.76 3.67
C GLY A 83 -30.07 -3.53 4.52
N ASN A 84 -30.53 -3.72 5.77
CA ASN A 84 -30.89 -2.64 6.70
C ASN A 84 -29.95 -2.61 7.93
N LEU A 85 -28.77 -3.24 7.85
CA LEU A 85 -27.82 -3.22 8.96
C LEU A 85 -27.19 -1.83 9.14
N ALA A 86 -26.82 -1.15 8.06
CA ALA A 86 -26.21 0.19 8.10
C ALA A 86 -27.09 1.26 8.79
N THR A 87 -28.40 0.99 8.86
CA THR A 87 -29.41 1.84 9.48
C THR A 87 -29.46 1.69 11.01
N PHE A 88 -28.81 0.67 11.58
CA PHE A 88 -28.67 0.55 13.04
C PHE A 88 -27.66 1.57 13.57
N LYS A 89 -28.17 2.75 13.88
CA LYS A 89 -27.45 3.84 14.51
C LYS A 89 -28.09 4.15 15.85
N ILE A 90 -27.27 4.34 16.88
CA ILE A 90 -27.70 4.80 18.19
C ILE A 90 -27.33 6.27 18.32
N ALA A 91 -28.32 7.14 18.41
CA ALA A 91 -28.12 8.56 18.63
C ALA A 91 -27.96 8.85 20.13
N ILE A 92 -26.90 9.58 20.48
CA ILE A 92 -26.67 10.07 21.84
C ILE A 92 -26.48 11.59 21.76
N PRO A 93 -27.42 12.41 22.29
CA PRO A 93 -28.65 12.06 23.01
C PRO A 93 -29.75 11.47 22.11
N PRO A 94 -30.70 10.67 22.66
CA PRO A 94 -31.75 10.01 21.88
C PRO A 94 -32.56 11.01 21.06
N THR A 95 -32.72 10.74 19.77
CA THR A 95 -33.55 11.53 18.85
C THR A 95 -34.23 10.61 17.85
N ALA A 96 -35.30 11.10 17.22
CA ALA A 96 -35.96 10.36 16.15
C ALA A 96 -35.02 10.29 14.93
N LEU A 97 -34.80 9.09 14.42
CA LEU A 97 -33.98 8.80 13.26
C LEU A 97 -34.86 8.52 12.04
N ASP A 98 -34.47 9.01 10.88
CA ASP A 98 -35.14 8.70 9.61
C ASP A 98 -34.85 7.26 9.13
N ALA A 99 -35.43 6.87 8.00
CA ALA A 99 -35.19 5.57 7.36
C ALA A 99 -33.74 5.35 6.87
N GLN A 100 -32.88 6.37 6.97
CA GLN A 100 -31.45 6.35 6.62
C GLN A 100 -30.56 6.41 7.89
N GLY A 101 -31.17 6.43 9.08
CA GLY A 101 -30.50 6.52 10.36
C GLY A 101 -29.90 7.89 10.66
N ASN A 102 -30.39 8.96 10.05
CA ASN A 102 -29.99 10.35 10.34
C ASN A 102 -30.97 11.01 11.29
N PRO A 103 -30.52 11.95 12.15
CA PRO A 103 -31.42 12.68 13.04
C PRO A 103 -32.38 13.54 12.22
N ILE A 104 -33.68 13.42 12.52
CA ILE A 104 -34.75 14.17 11.84
C ILE A 104 -34.72 15.66 12.24
N ASP A 105 -34.21 15.96 13.44
CA ASP A 105 -34.08 17.32 13.95
C ASP A 105 -32.82 18.01 13.39
N PRO A 106 -32.96 19.09 12.61
CA PRO A 106 -31.83 19.83 12.02
C PRO A 106 -30.93 20.52 13.05
N ASN A 107 -31.42 20.76 14.27
CA ASN A 107 -30.68 21.45 15.33
C ASN A 107 -30.05 20.48 16.34
N TRP A 108 -30.18 19.17 16.12
CA TRP A 108 -29.65 18.16 17.01
C TRP A 108 -28.11 18.15 17.00
N LYS A 109 -27.52 18.26 18.19
CA LYS A 109 -26.07 18.18 18.41
C LYS A 109 -25.76 16.95 19.28
N GLY A 110 -25.42 15.85 18.62
CA GLY A 110 -25.04 14.61 19.27
C GLY A 110 -24.13 13.76 18.40
N GLN A 111 -23.81 12.57 18.89
CA GLN A 111 -23.01 11.59 18.17
C GLN A 111 -23.89 10.41 17.75
N LEU A 112 -23.76 9.98 16.50
CA LEU A 112 -24.39 8.76 16.01
C LEU A 112 -23.39 7.61 16.08
N PHE A 113 -23.70 6.60 16.87
CA PHE A 113 -22.95 5.35 16.93
C PHE A 113 -23.52 4.37 15.91
N GLY A 114 -22.88 4.29 14.74
CA GLY A 114 -23.22 3.35 13.66
C GLY A 114 -22.67 1.95 13.91
N ILE A 115 -23.33 1.18 14.79
CA ILE A 115 -23.04 -0.25 15.00
C ILE A 115 -23.28 -1.01 13.69
N GLY A 116 -24.29 -0.58 12.94
CA GLY A 116 -24.59 -1.03 11.60
C GLY A 116 -23.43 -0.89 10.62
N ASP A 117 -22.85 0.31 10.55
CA ASP A 117 -21.73 0.62 9.66
C ASP A 117 -20.51 -0.25 9.98
N PHE A 118 -20.25 -0.52 11.26
CA PHE A 118 -19.19 -1.42 11.67
C PHE A 118 -19.42 -2.88 11.23
N LEU A 119 -20.65 -3.41 11.40
CA LEU A 119 -21.00 -4.75 10.95
C LEU A 119 -20.88 -4.90 9.43
N VAL A 120 -21.34 -3.90 8.68
CA VAL A 120 -21.18 -3.85 7.22
C VAL A 120 -19.71 -3.82 6.84
N ALA A 121 -18.89 -3.01 7.51
CA ALA A 121 -17.44 -2.97 7.28
C ALA A 121 -16.77 -4.32 7.58
N LEU A 122 -17.16 -4.99 8.66
CA LEU A 122 -16.65 -6.31 9.03
C LEU A 122 -17.01 -7.39 8.00
N ILE A 123 -18.27 -7.43 7.56
CA ILE A 123 -18.74 -8.35 6.52
C ILE A 123 -17.99 -8.09 5.21
N THR A 124 -17.86 -6.81 4.83
CA THR A 124 -17.10 -6.39 3.64
C THR A 124 -15.65 -6.85 3.73
N PHE A 125 -14.99 -6.70 4.89
CA PHE A 125 -13.62 -7.15 5.10
C PHE A 125 -13.47 -8.66 4.89
N ILE A 126 -14.38 -9.48 5.44
CA ILE A 126 -14.36 -10.94 5.28
C ILE A 126 -14.55 -11.32 3.81
N ILE A 127 -15.47 -10.66 3.10
CA ILE A 127 -15.72 -10.93 1.68
C ILE A 127 -14.52 -10.51 0.83
N VAL A 128 -13.97 -9.32 1.05
CA VAL A 128 -12.77 -8.84 0.35
C VAL A 128 -11.60 -9.82 0.55
N ALA A 129 -11.36 -10.27 1.79
CA ALA A 129 -10.33 -11.25 2.09
C ALA A 129 -10.58 -12.58 1.34
N PHE A 130 -11.83 -13.04 1.28
CA PHE A 130 -12.21 -14.25 0.55
C PHE A 130 -12.02 -14.11 -0.97
N VAL A 131 -12.38 -12.96 -1.55
CA VAL A 131 -12.19 -12.67 -2.97
C VAL A 131 -10.71 -12.61 -3.33
N ILE A 132 -9.89 -11.92 -2.52
CA ILE A 132 -8.44 -11.89 -2.71
C ILE A 132 -7.84 -13.29 -2.62
N PHE A 133 -8.30 -14.10 -1.66
CA PHE A 133 -7.90 -15.51 -1.55
C PHE A 133 -8.24 -16.31 -2.81
N LEU A 134 -9.44 -16.14 -3.37
CA LEU A 134 -9.82 -16.79 -4.63
C LEU A 134 -8.94 -16.36 -5.80
N ILE A 135 -8.61 -15.07 -5.91
CA ILE A 135 -7.70 -14.56 -6.95
C ILE A 135 -6.32 -15.19 -6.81
N VAL A 136 -5.72 -15.18 -5.62
CA VAL A 136 -4.39 -15.79 -5.38
C VAL A 136 -4.42 -17.29 -5.68
N LYS A 137 -5.48 -17.99 -5.28
CA LYS A 137 -5.67 -19.42 -5.57
C LYS A 137 -5.80 -19.69 -7.07
N LEU A 138 -6.47 -18.80 -7.80
CA LEU A 138 -6.61 -18.89 -9.24
C LEU A 138 -5.26 -18.64 -9.93
N THR A 139 -4.52 -17.59 -9.57
CA THR A 139 -3.20 -17.32 -10.14
C THR A 139 -2.24 -18.50 -9.95
N LYS A 140 -2.22 -19.11 -8.76
CA LYS A 140 -1.44 -20.34 -8.49
C LYS A 140 -1.85 -21.53 -9.36
N LYS A 141 -3.14 -21.63 -9.72
CA LYS A 141 -3.66 -22.70 -10.57
C LYS A 141 -3.30 -22.51 -12.05
N TRP A 142 -3.09 -21.28 -12.49
CA TRP A 142 -2.81 -20.94 -13.90
C TRP A 142 -1.31 -20.85 -14.22
N GLY A 143 -0.43 -21.20 -13.28
CA GLY A 143 1.01 -21.32 -13.53
C GLY A 143 1.72 -20.00 -13.85
N VAL A 144 1.14 -18.88 -13.43
CA VAL A 144 1.83 -17.58 -13.45
C VAL A 144 2.53 -17.45 -12.10
N GLU A 145 3.75 -17.97 -12.02
CA GLU A 145 4.75 -17.46 -11.08
C GLU A 145 5.09 -16.00 -11.40
#